data_AF-A0A9P6KIM6-F1
#
_entry.id   AF-A0A9P6KIM6-F1
#
_cell.length_a   1.000
_cell.length_b   1.000
_cell.length_c   1.000
_cell.angle_alpha   90.00
_cell.angle_beta   90.00
_cell.angle_gamma   90.00
#
_symmetry.space_group_name_H-M   'P 1'
#
loop_
_entity.id
_entity.type
_entity.pdbx_description
1 polymer ?
#
loop_
_entity_poly.entity_id
_entity_poly.type
_entity_poly.pdbx_seq_one_letter_code
_entity_poly.pdbx_strand_id
1 'polypeptide(L)'
;MSGKDTNTTNNNNKGKGKSTDSDKNVALSAARFEQELANAPADVQEKLRALLQQMALSAGDSSGSSSAGKAPKSMDEHKFWKTQPVVKHDEVVEDEGAIEQDIPHDQIRATPYPLPKEFEWSLIDVQDEKEVKELYELLTHNYVEDDDAMFRFDYSAEFLKWALLPPGWKKSWHIGVRVASNKKLVAFISGIPQDIRVHNSVKRMVEINFLCVHKKLRSKRLAPVMIKEVTRRTHLEGIFQAVYTAGVVLPKPMATCRYFHRSLNPKKLVETGFSHLGKGMTMARLIKMYKLNSATSTPGLRAMEDKDVPEVAVLMNKYMSTMELAPIFQEEDVRHWLISRPGVVWGYVVEDPESHKITDFFSFYALPSTVINNSLHSTLNAAYCFYYAVQTPDEELEKITDAEKKNKARKEAIRERLCRLMNDALILAVQNNFDVFNALNLLDNDLFTENLSFGPGDGYLHFYLYNWRCRDVNSDKVGLVML
;
A
#
# COMPACT_ATOMS: atom_id res chain seq x y z
N MET A 1 -57.98 20.73 -51.11
CA MET A 1 -58.54 20.79 -49.73
C MET A 1 -57.38 20.89 -48.76
N SER A 2 -57.31 22.02 -48.02
CA SER A 2 -56.65 22.26 -46.71
C SER A 2 -55.30 21.57 -46.39
N GLY A 3 -54.21 22.24 -46.00
CA GLY A 3 -53.97 23.65 -45.68
C GLY A 3 -52.58 23.82 -45.02
N LYS A 4 -51.86 24.87 -45.46
CA LYS A 4 -50.88 25.75 -44.79
C LYS A 4 -49.73 25.20 -43.91
N ASP A 5 -48.51 25.49 -44.40
CA ASP A 5 -47.37 26.18 -43.76
C ASP A 5 -47.27 26.27 -42.22
N THR A 6 -46.07 26.01 -41.68
CA THR A 6 -45.36 26.99 -40.83
C THR A 6 -43.88 26.67 -40.63
N ASN A 7 -43.16 27.77 -40.41
CA ASN A 7 -41.72 27.99 -40.29
C ASN A 7 -41.12 27.53 -38.94
N THR A 8 -39.87 27.07 -39.02
CA THR A 8 -38.72 27.28 -38.12
C THR A 8 -38.93 27.82 -36.68
N THR A 9 -38.43 27.09 -35.68
CA THR A 9 -37.66 27.66 -34.54
C THR A 9 -36.86 26.59 -33.77
N ASN A 10 -35.60 26.93 -33.51
CA ASN A 10 -34.64 26.21 -32.66
C ASN A 10 -35.17 25.94 -31.25
N ASN A 11 -34.82 24.78 -30.67
CA ASN A 11 -34.49 24.75 -29.24
C ASN A 11 -33.53 23.61 -28.87
N ASN A 12 -32.37 24.03 -28.35
CA ASN A 12 -31.36 23.21 -27.68
C ASN A 12 -31.94 22.59 -26.40
N ASN A 13 -31.73 21.29 -26.17
CA ASN A 13 -31.86 20.72 -24.84
C ASN A 13 -30.60 19.91 -24.48
N LYS A 14 -29.70 20.56 -23.73
CA LYS A 14 -28.55 19.93 -23.07
C LYS A 14 -29.08 19.12 -21.88
N GLY A 15 -28.97 17.79 -21.95
CA GLY A 15 -29.15 16.92 -20.79
C GLY A 15 -28.06 17.17 -19.75
N LYS A 16 -28.46 17.69 -18.59
CA LYS A 16 -27.62 17.78 -17.38
C LYS A 16 -27.36 16.36 -16.86
N GLY A 17 -26.12 15.90 -16.91
CA GLY A 17 -25.67 14.75 -16.15
C GLY A 17 -25.80 15.03 -14.65
N LYS A 18 -26.53 14.17 -13.92
CA LYS A 18 -26.64 14.22 -12.47
C LYS A 18 -25.28 13.81 -11.88
N SER A 19 -24.63 14.69 -11.13
CA SER A 19 -23.57 14.29 -10.19
C SER A 19 -24.18 13.37 -9.14
N THR A 20 -23.43 12.38 -8.70
CA THR A 20 -23.87 11.46 -7.64
C THR A 20 -23.88 12.21 -6.29
N ASP A 21 -24.72 11.77 -5.34
CA ASP A 21 -24.85 12.40 -4.02
C ASP A 21 -23.54 12.30 -3.21
N SER A 22 -22.65 11.35 -3.51
CA SER A 22 -21.32 11.27 -2.92
C SER A 22 -20.43 12.45 -3.34
N ASP A 23 -20.39 12.80 -4.63
CA ASP A 23 -19.56 13.91 -5.14
C ASP A 23 -19.97 15.28 -4.58
N LYS A 24 -21.28 15.48 -4.39
CA LYS A 24 -21.82 16.69 -3.75
C LYS A 24 -21.49 16.73 -2.27
N ASN A 25 -21.64 15.61 -1.56
CA ASN A 25 -21.32 15.54 -0.13
C ASN A 25 -19.82 15.74 0.14
N VAL A 26 -18.94 15.29 -0.75
CA VAL A 26 -17.48 15.49 -0.67
C VAL A 26 -17.13 16.98 -0.85
N ALA A 27 -17.65 17.66 -1.88
CA ALA A 27 -17.41 19.09 -2.10
C ALA A 27 -18.03 19.99 -0.99
N LEU A 28 -19.21 19.63 -0.51
CA LEU A 28 -19.88 20.31 0.61
C LEU A 28 -19.12 20.13 1.94
N SER A 29 -18.49 18.98 2.19
CA SER A 29 -17.71 18.74 3.42
C SER A 29 -16.41 19.55 3.49
N ALA A 30 -15.71 19.72 2.35
CA ALA A 30 -14.49 20.52 2.27
C ALA A 30 -14.78 22.03 2.43
N ALA A 31 -15.84 22.53 1.79
CA ALA A 31 -16.28 23.92 1.95
C ALA A 31 -16.79 24.21 3.38
N ARG A 32 -17.44 23.21 4.01
CA ARG A 32 -17.89 23.31 5.41
C ARG A 32 -16.71 23.29 6.39
N PHE A 33 -15.63 22.56 6.08
CA PHE A 33 -14.37 22.62 6.84
C PHE A 33 -13.68 23.99 6.74
N GLU A 34 -13.71 24.63 5.57
CA GLU A 34 -13.21 26.00 5.41
C GLU A 34 -14.01 26.99 6.24
N GLN A 35 -15.34 26.86 6.25
CA GLN A 35 -16.22 27.66 7.12
C GLN A 35 -16.00 27.38 8.61
N GLU A 36 -15.90 26.12 9.05
CA GLU A 36 -15.76 25.78 10.47
C GLU A 36 -14.39 26.16 11.05
N LEU A 37 -13.31 26.05 10.25
CA LEU A 37 -12.00 26.55 10.64
C LEU A 37 -11.95 28.09 10.62
N ALA A 38 -12.64 28.74 9.66
CA ALA A 38 -12.79 30.19 9.57
C ALA A 38 -13.69 30.77 10.68
N ASN A 39 -14.64 29.98 11.20
CA ASN A 39 -15.57 30.34 12.28
C ASN A 39 -15.02 30.06 13.68
N ALA A 40 -13.81 29.50 13.81
CA ALA A 40 -13.10 29.49 15.09
C ALA A 40 -12.87 30.94 15.53
N PRO A 41 -13.09 31.27 16.82
CA PRO A 41 -12.94 32.64 17.29
C PRO A 41 -11.54 33.17 16.95
N ALA A 42 -11.48 34.43 16.50
CA ALA A 42 -10.30 35.02 15.87
C ALA A 42 -9.03 34.90 16.75
N ASP A 43 -9.20 34.89 18.06
CA ASP A 43 -8.12 34.71 19.03
C ASP A 43 -7.49 33.30 18.99
N VAL A 44 -8.26 32.26 18.66
CA VAL A 44 -7.78 30.89 18.50
C VAL A 44 -7.03 30.73 17.18
N GLN A 45 -7.49 31.36 16.10
CA GLN A 45 -6.76 31.36 14.82
C GLN A 45 -5.44 32.14 14.92
N GLU A 46 -5.44 33.26 15.63
CA GLU A 46 -4.27 34.11 15.81
C GLU A 46 -3.25 33.46 16.76
N LYS A 47 -3.70 32.86 17.87
CA LYS A 47 -2.83 32.07 18.77
C LYS A 47 -2.25 30.84 18.08
N LEU A 48 -3.04 30.13 17.27
CA LEU A 48 -2.57 28.98 16.51
C LEU A 48 -1.55 29.41 15.44
N ARG A 49 -1.77 30.51 14.73
CA ARG A 49 -0.78 31.07 13.78
C ARG A 49 0.49 31.54 14.47
N ALA A 50 0.37 32.25 15.59
CA ALA A 50 1.51 32.73 16.38
C ALA A 50 2.33 31.57 16.96
N LEU A 51 1.68 30.53 17.48
CA LEU A 51 2.32 29.31 17.97
C LEU A 51 3.03 28.55 16.83
N LEU A 52 2.37 28.42 15.67
CA LEU A 52 2.95 27.76 14.49
C LEU A 52 4.12 28.56 13.89
N GLN A 53 4.12 29.89 14.01
CA GLN A 53 5.25 30.76 13.67
C GLN A 53 6.38 30.64 14.70
N GLN A 54 6.07 30.60 16.00
CA GLN A 54 7.07 30.43 17.06
C GLN A 54 7.77 29.06 16.96
N MET A 55 7.03 28.01 16.62
CA MET A 55 7.58 26.68 16.31
C MET A 55 8.40 26.64 15.02
N ALA A 56 8.16 27.55 14.07
CA ALA A 56 8.94 27.68 12.84
C ALA A 56 10.22 28.52 13.02
N LEU A 57 10.18 29.52 13.91
CA LEU A 57 11.28 30.48 14.13
C LEU A 57 12.39 29.95 15.05
N SER A 58 12.15 28.87 15.81
CA SER A 58 13.14 28.26 16.72
C SER A 58 13.89 27.05 16.16
N ALA A 59 13.69 26.65 14.90
CA ALA A 59 14.43 25.53 14.31
C ALA A 59 14.53 25.60 12.79
N GLY A 60 15.78 25.70 12.30
CA GLY A 60 16.13 25.67 10.89
C GLY A 60 15.56 24.47 10.12
N ASP A 61 15.16 24.83 8.90
CA ASP A 61 14.44 24.13 7.85
C ASP A 61 14.74 22.63 7.71
N SER A 62 13.68 21.81 7.62
CA SER A 62 13.67 20.48 6.99
C SER A 62 12.37 19.74 7.31
N SER A 63 11.35 19.90 6.47
CA SER A 63 10.45 18.81 6.06
C SER A 63 9.61 19.28 4.88
N GLY A 64 9.61 18.49 3.81
CA GLY A 64 8.69 18.60 2.68
C GLY A 64 8.44 17.20 2.17
N SER A 65 7.17 16.87 1.96
CA SER A 65 6.75 15.69 1.20
C SER A 65 7.22 15.79 -0.25
N SER A 66 7.28 14.63 -0.91
CA SER A 66 7.63 14.39 -2.32
C SER A 66 9.03 14.87 -2.76
N SER A 67 9.95 13.91 -2.84
CA SER A 67 11.13 14.02 -3.70
C SER A 67 11.54 12.63 -4.18
N ALA A 68 10.74 12.03 -5.06
CA ALA A 68 11.27 10.99 -5.94
C ALA A 68 12.37 11.65 -6.80
N GLY A 69 13.63 11.21 -6.64
CA GLY A 69 14.75 11.69 -7.46
C GLY A 69 15.71 12.72 -6.83
N LYS A 70 15.62 13.06 -5.53
CA LYS A 70 16.71 13.78 -4.84
C LYS A 70 17.71 12.80 -4.21
N ALA A 71 19.00 13.14 -4.30
CA ALA A 71 20.09 12.39 -3.67
C ALA A 71 19.80 12.13 -2.18
N PRO A 72 20.20 10.96 -1.62
CA PRO A 72 19.99 10.66 -0.21
C PRO A 72 20.60 11.77 0.65
N LYS A 73 19.83 12.29 1.60
CA LYS A 73 20.35 13.24 2.57
C LYS A 73 21.36 12.54 3.47
N SER A 74 22.43 13.24 3.83
CA SER A 74 23.42 12.69 4.76
C SER A 74 22.77 12.41 6.13
N MET A 75 23.35 11.47 6.90
CA MET A 75 22.86 11.16 8.25
C MET A 75 22.75 12.39 9.17
N ASP A 76 23.65 13.36 8.99
CA ASP A 76 23.70 14.58 9.79
C ASP A 76 22.49 15.50 9.57
N GLU A 77 21.87 15.41 8.39
CA GLU A 77 20.65 16.16 8.06
C GLU A 77 19.39 15.52 8.70
N HIS A 78 19.44 14.23 9.04
CA HIS A 78 18.33 13.50 9.66
C HIS A 78 18.32 13.64 11.19
N LYS A 79 17.89 14.79 11.70
CA LYS A 79 17.84 15.11 13.15
C LYS A 79 17.07 14.09 14.01
N PHE A 80 16.05 13.44 13.47
CA PHE A 80 15.26 12.40 14.16
C PHE A 80 15.86 11.01 13.99
N TRP A 81 16.03 10.52 12.75
CA TRP A 81 16.47 9.15 12.49
C TRP A 81 17.86 8.82 13.03
N LYS A 82 18.74 9.83 13.16
CA LYS A 82 20.06 9.64 13.79
C LYS A 82 20.01 9.19 15.26
N THR A 83 18.87 9.37 15.95
CA THR A 83 18.69 8.96 17.35
C THR A 83 17.85 7.69 17.51
N GLN A 84 17.44 7.08 16.40
CA GLN A 84 16.60 5.87 16.42
C GLN A 84 17.48 4.63 16.23
N PRO A 85 17.04 3.45 16.74
CA PRO A 85 17.73 2.18 16.54
C PRO A 85 17.51 1.67 15.11
N VAL A 86 18.18 2.28 14.15
CA VAL A 86 18.16 1.89 12.73
C VAL A 86 19.59 1.79 12.21
N VAL A 87 19.81 0.92 11.21
CA VAL A 87 21.10 0.79 10.55
C VAL A 87 21.46 2.12 9.86
N LYS A 88 22.69 2.60 10.08
CA LYS A 88 23.14 3.87 9.47
C LYS A 88 23.61 3.65 8.03
N HIS A 89 23.62 4.71 7.22
CA HIS A 89 24.00 4.60 5.80
C HIS A 89 25.39 3.98 5.57
N ASP A 90 26.36 4.34 6.41
CA ASP A 90 27.76 3.90 6.27
C ASP A 90 28.08 2.64 7.10
N GLU A 91 27.08 2.04 7.75
CA GLU A 91 27.26 0.86 8.59
C GLU A 91 27.33 -0.42 7.72
N VAL A 92 28.45 -1.14 7.82
CA VAL A 92 28.59 -2.48 7.25
C VAL A 92 28.06 -3.48 8.27
N VAL A 93 27.07 -4.27 7.87
CA VAL A 93 26.44 -5.27 8.73
C VAL A 93 27.19 -6.60 8.62
N GLU A 94 27.94 -6.95 9.66
CA GLU A 94 28.59 -8.26 9.80
C GLU A 94 27.68 -9.28 10.50
N ASP A 95 27.00 -8.86 11.58
CA ASP A 95 26.09 -9.68 12.37
C ASP A 95 24.64 -9.16 12.33
N GLU A 96 23.68 -10.07 12.23
CA GLU A 96 22.25 -9.75 12.22
C GLU A 96 21.63 -9.90 13.62
N GLY A 97 20.74 -8.99 13.99
CA GLY A 97 20.12 -9.01 15.32
C GLY A 97 19.53 -7.68 15.78
N ALA A 98 19.03 -7.64 17.01
CA ALA A 98 18.51 -6.41 17.59
C ALA A 98 19.63 -5.36 17.77
N ILE A 99 19.31 -4.08 17.52
CA ILE A 99 20.26 -2.97 17.67
C ILE A 99 20.35 -2.56 19.15
N GLU A 100 19.19 -2.45 19.78
CA GLU A 100 19.01 -2.22 21.22
C GLU A 100 18.37 -3.45 21.85
N GLN A 101 18.79 -3.78 23.07
CA GLN A 101 18.21 -4.88 23.83
C GLN A 101 16.80 -4.52 24.31
N ASP A 102 15.93 -5.53 24.34
CA ASP A 102 14.60 -5.40 24.91
C ASP A 102 14.70 -4.99 26.38
N ILE A 103 13.95 -3.95 26.75
CA ILE A 103 13.92 -3.45 28.12
C ILE A 103 12.75 -4.08 28.90
N PRO A 104 12.92 -4.36 30.20
CA PRO A 104 11.83 -4.83 31.06
C PRO A 104 10.61 -3.88 31.04
N HIS A 105 9.41 -4.45 31.18
CA HIS A 105 8.15 -3.70 31.05
C HIS A 105 8.05 -2.50 32.01
N ASP A 106 8.59 -2.61 33.22
CA ASP A 106 8.63 -1.54 34.23
C ASP A 106 9.56 -0.37 33.87
N GLN A 107 10.50 -0.58 32.95
CA GLN A 107 11.38 0.47 32.41
C GLN A 107 10.77 1.19 31.19
N ILE A 108 9.69 0.65 30.63
CA ILE A 108 8.98 1.27 29.52
C ILE A 108 8.13 2.43 30.04
N ARG A 109 8.18 3.56 29.36
CA ARG A 109 7.37 4.74 29.70
C ARG A 109 5.87 4.38 29.71
N ALA A 110 5.26 4.40 30.88
CA ALA A 110 3.84 4.08 31.05
C ALA A 110 2.90 5.16 30.46
N THR A 111 3.30 6.44 30.54
CA THR A 111 2.47 7.56 30.08
C THR A 111 2.74 7.92 28.62
N PRO A 112 1.73 8.39 27.86
CA PRO A 112 1.94 8.85 26.49
C PRO A 112 3.00 9.95 26.37
N TYR A 113 3.62 10.07 25.20
CA TYR A 113 4.46 11.22 24.89
C TYR A 113 3.63 12.52 24.90
N PRO A 114 4.19 13.64 25.39
CA PRO A 114 3.44 14.90 25.47
C PRO A 114 3.14 15.44 24.07
N LEU A 115 1.91 15.95 23.90
CA LEU A 115 1.50 16.75 22.76
C LEU A 115 1.31 18.22 23.20
N PRO A 116 1.36 19.19 22.27
CA PRO A 116 0.89 20.54 22.54
C PRO A 116 -0.55 20.52 23.07
N LYS A 117 -0.92 21.48 23.92
CA LYS A 117 -2.22 21.50 24.63
C LYS A 117 -3.42 21.56 23.70
N GLU A 118 -3.21 22.01 22.46
CA GLU A 118 -4.20 22.09 21.40
C GLU A 118 -4.53 20.72 20.78
N PHE A 119 -3.74 19.69 21.10
CA PHE A 119 -3.89 18.34 20.57
C PHE A 119 -4.03 17.31 21.69
N GLU A 120 -4.68 16.21 21.36
CA GLU A 120 -4.82 15.06 22.23
C GLU A 120 -4.65 13.75 21.45
N TRP A 121 -4.16 12.73 22.13
CA TRP A 121 -4.11 11.38 21.57
C TRP A 121 -5.51 10.78 21.51
N SER A 122 -5.80 10.08 20.43
CA SER A 122 -7.00 9.26 20.26
C SER A 122 -6.58 7.87 19.83
N LEU A 123 -7.28 6.85 20.29
CA LEU A 123 -7.19 5.53 19.68
C LEU A 123 -8.37 5.39 18.72
N ILE A 124 -8.08 5.01 17.48
CA ILE A 124 -9.11 4.92 16.43
C ILE A 124 -9.66 3.49 16.41
N ASP A 125 -10.98 3.38 16.54
CA ASP A 125 -11.70 2.13 16.39
C ASP A 125 -12.24 1.98 14.98
N VAL A 126 -11.57 1.18 14.15
CA VAL A 126 -12.01 0.98 12.76
C VAL A 126 -13.23 0.08 12.62
N GLN A 127 -13.71 -0.51 13.72
CA GLN A 127 -15.00 -1.19 13.76
C GLN A 127 -16.16 -0.20 13.96
N ASP A 128 -15.90 1.00 14.49
CA ASP A 128 -16.88 2.08 14.56
C ASP A 128 -16.98 2.80 13.21
N GLU A 129 -18.20 2.85 12.65
CA GLU A 129 -18.46 3.41 11.32
C GLU A 129 -18.13 4.90 11.22
N LYS A 130 -18.24 5.66 12.32
CA LYS A 130 -17.92 7.10 12.31
C LYS A 130 -16.42 7.29 12.35
N GLU A 131 -15.72 6.56 13.21
CA GLU A 131 -14.27 6.68 13.34
C GLU A 131 -13.52 6.19 12.08
N VAL A 132 -13.96 5.08 11.46
CA VAL A 132 -13.37 4.63 10.19
C VAL A 132 -13.64 5.62 9.06
N LYS A 133 -14.81 6.29 9.06
CA LYS A 133 -15.12 7.34 8.09
C LYS A 133 -14.25 8.58 8.29
N GLU A 134 -13.99 8.99 9.53
CA GLU A 134 -13.06 10.09 9.82
C GLU A 134 -11.63 9.75 9.37
N LEU A 135 -11.20 8.50 9.59
CA LEU A 135 -9.90 8.02 9.11
C LEU A 135 -9.83 8.03 7.58
N TYR A 136 -10.86 7.52 6.92
CA TYR A 136 -11.00 7.59 5.47
C TYR A 136 -10.87 9.03 4.96
N GLU A 137 -11.64 9.95 5.54
CA GLU A 137 -11.59 11.37 5.15
C GLU A 137 -10.21 11.99 5.38
N LEU A 138 -9.51 11.64 6.47
CA LEU A 138 -8.14 12.09 6.69
C LEU A 138 -7.21 11.60 5.57
N LEU A 139 -7.22 10.29 5.27
CA LEU A 139 -6.32 9.66 4.31
C LEU A 139 -6.57 10.18 2.89
N THR A 140 -7.82 10.17 2.44
CA THR A 140 -8.23 10.61 1.09
C THR A 140 -7.84 12.06 0.78
N HIS A 141 -7.72 12.92 1.80
CA HIS A 141 -7.37 14.34 1.61
C HIS A 141 -5.91 14.66 1.94
N ASN A 142 -5.17 13.79 2.63
CA ASN A 142 -3.88 14.15 3.22
C ASN A 142 -2.80 13.06 3.16
N TYR A 143 -3.04 11.89 2.60
CA TYR A 143 -2.03 10.83 2.52
C TYR A 143 -1.10 11.02 1.32
N VAL A 144 -1.04 10.04 0.42
CA VAL A 144 -0.16 10.04 -0.75
C VAL A 144 -0.85 10.73 -1.92
N GLU A 145 -0.13 11.67 -2.51
CA GLU A 145 -0.43 12.27 -3.81
C GLU A 145 0.76 11.91 -4.72
N ASP A 146 0.48 11.62 -5.98
CA ASP A 146 1.52 11.59 -7.00
C ASP A 146 2.19 12.97 -7.12
N ASP A 147 3.39 13.02 -7.70
CA ASP A 147 4.20 14.24 -7.75
C ASP A 147 3.49 15.41 -8.46
N ASP A 148 2.56 15.10 -9.37
CA ASP A 148 1.73 16.05 -10.12
C ASP A 148 0.35 16.31 -9.48
N ALA A 149 0.04 15.65 -8.35
CA ALA A 149 -1.25 15.69 -7.66
C ALA A 149 -2.46 15.43 -8.60
N MET A 150 -2.32 14.52 -9.56
CA MET A 150 -3.40 14.08 -10.46
C MET A 150 -4.23 12.93 -9.85
N PHE A 151 -3.64 12.15 -8.95
CA PHE A 151 -4.23 10.95 -8.36
C PHE A 151 -4.13 10.94 -6.84
N ARG A 152 -5.22 10.55 -6.18
CA ARG A 152 -5.27 10.33 -4.72
C ARG A 152 -5.79 8.95 -4.40
N PHE A 153 -5.08 8.20 -3.56
CA PHE A 153 -5.57 6.89 -3.11
C PHE A 153 -6.90 7.02 -2.37
N ASP A 154 -7.83 6.14 -2.73
CA ASP A 154 -9.19 6.07 -2.22
C ASP A 154 -9.36 4.76 -1.43
N TYR A 155 -8.83 4.75 -0.20
CA TYR A 155 -8.91 3.59 0.69
C TYR A 155 -10.33 3.41 1.23
N SER A 156 -11.12 2.50 0.69
CA SER A 156 -12.48 2.27 1.20
C SER A 156 -12.49 1.87 2.69
N ALA A 157 -13.60 2.11 3.39
CA ALA A 157 -13.74 1.69 4.78
C ALA A 157 -13.55 0.16 4.95
N GLU A 158 -14.01 -0.62 3.98
CA GLU A 158 -13.83 -2.08 3.95
C GLU A 158 -12.36 -2.47 3.74
N PHE A 159 -11.62 -1.73 2.91
CA PHE A 159 -10.17 -1.89 2.77
C PHE A 159 -9.45 -1.58 4.10
N LEU A 160 -9.80 -0.47 4.76
CA LEU A 160 -9.18 -0.09 6.03
C LEU A 160 -9.45 -1.12 7.12
N LYS A 161 -10.67 -1.66 7.21
CA LYS A 161 -10.99 -2.76 8.13
C LYS A 161 -10.18 -4.02 7.81
N TRP A 162 -10.06 -4.39 6.53
CA TRP A 162 -9.23 -5.53 6.12
C TRP A 162 -7.75 -5.33 6.47
N ALA A 163 -7.19 -4.16 6.19
CA ALA A 163 -5.80 -3.84 6.43
C ALA A 163 -5.45 -3.69 7.93
N LEU A 164 -6.36 -3.18 8.75
CA LEU A 164 -6.09 -2.80 10.14
C LEU A 164 -6.58 -3.82 11.18
N LEU A 165 -7.40 -4.80 10.78
CA LEU A 165 -7.92 -5.86 11.67
C LEU A 165 -7.41 -7.28 11.35
N PRO A 166 -6.12 -7.52 11.07
CA PRO A 166 -5.61 -8.89 10.95
C PRO A 166 -5.60 -9.62 12.30
N PRO A 167 -5.45 -10.96 12.30
CA PRO A 167 -5.32 -11.72 13.54
C PRO A 167 -4.28 -11.13 14.49
N GLY A 168 -4.65 -10.98 15.76
CA GLY A 168 -3.79 -10.39 16.79
C GLY A 168 -3.70 -8.86 16.81
N TRP A 169 -4.41 -8.13 15.93
CA TRP A 169 -4.45 -6.67 15.95
C TRP A 169 -4.77 -6.11 17.34
N LYS A 170 -4.26 -4.91 17.61
CA LYS A 170 -4.53 -4.21 18.87
C LYS A 170 -4.98 -2.79 18.61
N LYS A 171 -6.11 -2.40 19.22
CA LYS A 171 -6.61 -1.02 19.21
C LYS A 171 -5.58 -0.01 19.71
N SER A 172 -4.68 -0.43 20.62
CA SER A 172 -3.60 0.41 21.12
C SER A 172 -2.62 0.85 20.02
N TRP A 173 -2.56 0.16 18.88
CA TRP A 173 -1.67 0.46 17.76
C TRP A 173 -2.32 1.31 16.66
N HIS A 174 -3.58 1.70 16.79
CA HIS A 174 -4.27 2.59 15.84
C HIS A 174 -4.35 4.00 16.43
N ILE A 175 -3.30 4.79 16.21
CA ILE A 175 -3.05 6.01 16.98
C ILE A 175 -3.41 7.23 16.13
N GLY A 176 -4.42 7.95 16.57
CA GLY A 176 -4.83 9.24 16.03
C GLY A 176 -4.35 10.40 16.88
N VAL A 177 -4.23 11.57 16.25
CA VAL A 177 -4.11 12.87 16.93
C VAL A 177 -5.33 13.70 16.59
N ARG A 178 -6.04 14.18 17.61
CA ARG A 178 -7.21 15.05 17.47
C ARG A 178 -6.89 16.46 17.96
N VAL A 179 -7.55 17.45 17.38
CA VAL A 179 -7.56 18.82 17.91
C VAL A 179 -8.46 18.85 19.15
N ALA A 180 -7.93 19.29 20.29
CA ALA A 180 -8.60 19.18 21.59
C ALA A 180 -9.94 19.95 21.65
N SER A 181 -10.02 21.09 20.95
CA SER A 181 -11.19 21.99 20.98
C SER A 181 -12.39 21.49 20.18
N ASN A 182 -12.18 20.80 19.05
CA ASN A 182 -13.26 20.37 18.14
C ASN A 182 -13.24 18.86 17.82
N LYS A 183 -12.31 18.11 18.43
CA LYS A 183 -12.14 16.65 18.26
C LYS A 183 -11.84 16.18 16.84
N LYS A 184 -11.52 17.08 15.91
CA LYS A 184 -11.19 16.71 14.53
C LYS A 184 -9.90 15.89 14.46
N LEU A 185 -9.94 14.75 13.77
CA LEU A 185 -8.77 13.92 13.47
C LEU A 185 -7.84 14.63 12.48
N VAL A 186 -6.56 14.76 12.84
CA VAL A 186 -5.57 15.51 12.05
C VAL A 186 -4.27 14.74 11.78
N ALA A 187 -4.08 13.59 12.41
CA ALA A 187 -3.00 12.68 12.06
C ALA A 187 -3.37 11.25 12.46
N PHE A 188 -2.77 10.27 11.79
CA PHE A 188 -2.93 8.85 12.07
C PHE A 188 -1.60 8.10 11.84
N ILE A 189 -1.37 7.04 12.61
CA ILE A 189 -0.34 6.02 12.37
C ILE A 189 -0.89 4.69 12.88
N SER A 190 -0.60 3.61 12.16
CA SER A 190 -1.05 2.28 12.54
C SER A 190 0.09 1.28 12.67
N GLY A 191 -0.15 0.26 13.49
CA GLY A 191 0.66 -0.96 13.53
C GLY A 191 -0.23 -2.21 13.55
N ILE A 192 0.24 -3.28 12.92
CA ILE A 192 -0.36 -4.63 12.97
C ILE A 192 0.73 -5.67 13.30
N PRO A 193 0.42 -6.79 13.97
CA PRO A 193 1.44 -7.79 14.27
C PRO A 193 1.68 -8.69 13.06
N GLN A 194 2.92 -9.10 12.85
CA GLN A 194 3.25 -10.12 11.86
C GLN A 194 4.49 -10.90 12.29
N ASP A 195 4.49 -12.22 12.09
CA ASP A 195 5.71 -13.02 12.17
C ASP A 195 6.46 -12.90 10.84
N ILE A 196 7.69 -12.40 10.89
CA ILE A 196 8.50 -12.07 9.72
C ILE A 196 9.81 -12.84 9.79
N ARG A 197 10.12 -13.56 8.71
CA ARG A 197 11.45 -14.09 8.43
C ARG A 197 12.33 -12.98 7.90
N VAL A 198 13.49 -12.81 8.52
CA VAL A 198 14.61 -11.99 8.05
C VAL A 198 15.82 -12.90 7.98
N HIS A 199 16.26 -13.23 6.76
CA HIS A 199 17.25 -14.25 6.45
C HIS A 199 16.94 -15.57 7.17
N ASN A 200 17.73 -15.92 8.18
CA ASN A 200 17.62 -17.17 8.94
C ASN A 200 16.83 -17.02 10.26
N SER A 201 16.40 -15.80 10.60
CA SER A 201 15.71 -15.50 11.85
C SER A 201 14.22 -15.26 11.61
N VAL A 202 13.37 -15.79 12.48
CA VAL A 202 11.95 -15.42 12.55
C VAL A 202 11.73 -14.53 13.75
N LYS A 203 11.07 -13.39 13.55
CA LYS A 203 10.75 -12.43 14.61
C LYS A 203 9.31 -11.96 14.49
N ARG A 204 8.63 -11.92 15.63
CA ARG A 204 7.37 -11.21 15.77
C ARG A 204 7.67 -9.72 15.71
N MET A 205 7.17 -9.04 14.70
CA MET A 205 7.35 -7.61 14.49
C MET A 205 5.99 -6.90 14.41
N VAL A 206 6.02 -5.57 14.53
CA VAL A 206 4.87 -4.74 14.14
C VAL A 206 5.11 -4.18 12.74
N GLU A 207 4.21 -4.44 11.81
CA GLU A 207 4.19 -3.76 10.52
C GLU A 207 3.55 -2.38 10.69
N ILE A 208 4.30 -1.32 10.41
CA ILE A 208 3.85 0.06 10.54
C ILE A 208 3.42 0.59 9.17
N ASN A 209 2.19 1.09 9.08
CA ASN A 209 1.64 1.68 7.87
C ASN A 209 0.68 2.86 8.19
N PHE A 210 0.18 3.53 7.15
CA PHE A 210 -0.80 4.62 7.22
C PHE A 210 -0.37 5.84 8.05
N LEU A 211 0.93 6.13 8.11
CA LEU A 211 1.42 7.38 8.72
C LEU A 211 0.96 8.60 7.91
N CYS A 212 -0.08 9.25 8.37
CA CYS A 212 -0.68 10.42 7.73
C CYS A 212 -0.67 11.62 8.68
N VAL A 213 -0.22 12.76 8.19
CA VAL A 213 -0.35 14.05 8.87
C VAL A 213 -1.07 15.01 7.95
N HIS A 214 -2.13 15.66 8.46
CA HIS A 214 -2.90 16.65 7.75
C HIS A 214 -1.99 17.72 7.13
N LYS A 215 -2.23 18.11 5.87
CA LYS A 215 -1.31 18.96 5.08
C LYS A 215 -0.88 20.24 5.80
N LYS A 216 -1.82 20.93 6.45
CA LYS A 216 -1.57 22.17 7.23
C LYS A 216 -0.64 21.99 8.45
N LEU A 217 -0.46 20.77 8.94
CA LEU A 217 0.40 20.43 10.08
C LEU A 217 1.71 19.74 9.65
N ARG A 218 1.92 19.55 8.35
CA ARG A 218 3.19 19.07 7.81
C ARG A 218 4.30 20.08 8.18
N SER A 219 5.50 19.55 8.32
CA SER A 219 6.69 20.31 8.70
C SER A 219 6.70 20.89 10.13
N LYS A 220 5.75 20.47 10.98
CA LYS A 220 5.70 20.80 12.42
C LYS A 220 6.23 19.68 13.32
N ARG A 221 6.95 18.71 12.75
CA ARG A 221 7.58 17.58 13.46
C ARG A 221 6.60 16.71 14.28
N LEU A 222 5.34 16.64 13.86
CA LEU A 222 4.35 15.76 14.50
C LEU A 222 4.67 14.27 14.26
N ALA A 223 5.09 13.90 13.03
CA ALA A 223 5.41 12.52 12.68
C ALA A 223 6.45 11.86 13.62
N PRO A 224 7.61 12.48 13.93
CA PRO A 224 8.52 11.98 14.96
C PRO A 224 7.90 11.66 16.32
N VAL A 225 6.94 12.48 16.77
CA VAL A 225 6.26 12.26 18.06
C VAL A 225 5.30 11.07 17.96
N MET A 226 4.62 10.92 16.83
CA MET A 226 3.76 9.77 16.55
C MET A 226 4.55 8.46 16.44
N ILE A 227 5.72 8.48 15.80
CA ILE A 227 6.62 7.33 15.73
C ILE A 227 7.05 6.92 17.15
N LYS A 228 7.46 7.87 18.00
CA LYS A 228 7.81 7.57 19.40
C LYS A 228 6.62 6.99 20.19
N GLU A 229 5.42 7.50 19.96
CA GLU A 229 4.23 7.00 20.66
C GLU A 229 3.82 5.60 20.19
N VAL A 230 3.89 5.28 18.88
CA VAL A 230 3.63 3.91 18.41
C VAL A 230 4.69 2.95 18.95
N THR A 231 5.97 3.31 18.88
CA THR A 231 7.07 2.51 19.47
C THR A 231 6.86 2.23 20.95
N ARG A 232 6.46 3.25 21.74
CA ARG A 232 6.15 3.07 23.17
C ARG A 232 5.05 2.03 23.38
N ARG A 233 4.00 2.06 22.55
CA ARG A 233 2.87 1.14 22.66
C ARG A 233 3.17 -0.26 22.16
N THR A 234 4.03 -0.42 21.16
CA THR A 234 4.48 -1.76 20.74
C THR A 234 5.39 -2.37 21.80
N HIS A 235 6.29 -1.58 22.41
CA HIS A 235 7.15 -2.03 23.50
C HIS A 235 6.34 -2.48 24.72
N LEU A 236 5.27 -1.76 25.09
CA LEU A 236 4.38 -2.17 26.19
C LEU A 236 3.73 -3.54 25.96
N GLU A 237 3.60 -3.97 24.71
CA GLU A 237 3.07 -5.28 24.33
C GLU A 237 4.19 -6.33 24.16
N GLY A 238 5.45 -5.96 24.48
CA GLY A 238 6.62 -6.83 24.40
C GLY A 238 7.20 -6.98 23.00
N ILE A 239 6.84 -6.12 22.04
CA ILE A 239 7.36 -6.16 20.66
C ILE A 239 8.25 -4.94 20.39
N PHE A 240 9.54 -5.18 20.17
CA PHE A 240 10.57 -4.14 20.07
C PHE A 240 11.07 -3.88 18.65
N GLN A 241 10.62 -4.68 17.67
CA GLN A 241 11.00 -4.56 16.28
C GLN A 241 9.78 -4.26 15.41
N ALA A 242 10.03 -3.54 14.31
CA ALA A 242 9.00 -3.21 13.34
C ALA A 242 9.54 -3.30 11.92
N VAL A 243 8.64 -3.53 10.97
CA VAL A 243 8.91 -3.37 9.53
C VAL A 243 8.08 -2.20 9.01
N TYR A 244 8.62 -1.44 8.08
CA TYR A 244 7.90 -0.37 7.42
C TYR A 244 8.47 -0.10 6.03
N THR A 245 7.66 0.52 5.18
CA THR A 245 8.09 0.98 3.86
C THR A 245 7.89 2.47 3.68
N ALA A 246 8.68 3.06 2.78
CA ALA A 246 8.50 4.44 2.36
C ALA A 246 8.91 4.61 0.89
N GLY A 247 8.24 5.52 0.19
CA GLY A 247 8.66 5.97 -1.15
C GLY A 247 9.80 7.00 -1.12
N VAL A 248 10.14 7.51 0.06
CA VAL A 248 11.30 8.40 0.27
C VAL A 248 12.45 7.60 0.88
N VAL A 249 13.68 7.95 0.52
CA VAL A 249 14.87 7.32 1.08
C VAL A 249 15.10 7.81 2.52
N LEU A 250 15.03 6.88 3.47
CA LEU A 250 15.43 7.03 4.87
C LEU A 250 16.72 6.21 5.15
N PRO A 251 17.43 6.47 6.26
CA PRO A 251 18.57 5.64 6.66
C PRO A 251 18.18 4.33 7.34
N LYS A 252 18.76 3.17 7.00
CA LYS A 252 19.23 2.71 5.68
C LYS A 252 18.20 1.68 5.17
N PRO A 253 17.77 1.73 3.90
CA PRO A 253 16.85 0.72 3.38
C PRO A 253 17.55 -0.63 3.31
N MET A 254 16.88 -1.70 3.75
CA MET A 254 17.39 -3.05 3.63
C MET A 254 17.15 -3.63 2.23
N ALA A 255 16.07 -3.20 1.57
CA ALA A 255 15.73 -3.59 0.21
C ALA A 255 15.03 -2.44 -0.50
N THR A 256 15.13 -2.41 -1.83
CA THR A 256 14.45 -1.43 -2.66
C THR A 256 13.80 -2.14 -3.82
N CYS A 257 12.49 -1.96 -3.98
CA CYS A 257 11.72 -2.51 -5.08
C CYS A 257 11.18 -1.36 -5.95
N ARG A 258 11.04 -1.60 -7.25
CA ARG A 258 10.51 -0.66 -8.23
C ARG A 258 9.10 -1.06 -8.63
N TYR A 259 8.21 -0.09 -8.80
CA TYR A 259 6.87 -0.34 -9.33
C TYR A 259 6.89 -0.62 -10.83
N PHE A 260 5.96 -1.47 -11.26
CA PHE A 260 5.68 -1.86 -12.62
C PHE A 260 4.17 -1.79 -12.86
N HIS A 261 3.79 -1.43 -14.08
CA HIS A 261 2.40 -1.21 -14.46
C HIS A 261 2.07 -1.97 -15.74
N ARG A 262 0.99 -2.76 -15.70
CA ARG A 262 0.38 -3.39 -16.85
C ARG A 262 -0.94 -2.70 -17.16
N SER A 263 -1.01 -2.03 -18.30
CA SER A 263 -2.24 -1.37 -18.74
C SER A 263 -3.34 -2.39 -19.05
N LEU A 264 -4.51 -2.27 -18.42
CA LEU A 264 -5.68 -3.09 -18.72
C LEU A 264 -6.70 -2.33 -19.58
N ASN A 265 -6.78 -1.01 -19.35
CA ASN A 265 -7.61 -0.07 -20.11
C ASN A 265 -6.76 1.09 -20.66
N PRO A 266 -5.99 0.88 -21.74
CA PRO A 266 -5.02 1.86 -22.22
C PRO A 266 -5.65 3.19 -22.62
N LYS A 267 -6.89 3.15 -23.11
CA LYS A 267 -7.64 4.35 -23.47
C LYS A 267 -7.87 5.23 -22.23
N LYS A 268 -8.43 4.65 -21.16
CA LYS A 268 -8.70 5.40 -19.93
C LYS A 268 -7.41 5.89 -19.26
N LEU A 269 -6.35 5.09 -19.25
CA LEU A 269 -5.06 5.53 -18.68
C LEU A 269 -4.48 6.73 -19.42
N VAL A 270 -4.62 6.80 -20.75
CA VAL A 270 -4.18 7.97 -21.51
C VAL A 270 -5.10 9.16 -21.31
N GLU A 271 -6.42 8.96 -21.28
CA GLU A 271 -7.41 10.02 -21.04
C GLU A 271 -7.31 10.63 -19.64
N THR A 272 -6.80 9.88 -18.66
CA THR A 272 -6.58 10.34 -17.28
C THR A 272 -5.20 10.93 -17.04
N GLY A 273 -4.27 10.81 -18.00
CA GLY A 273 -2.89 11.26 -17.84
C GLY A 273 -1.97 10.27 -17.10
N PHE A 274 -2.50 9.13 -16.64
CA PHE A 274 -1.70 8.07 -15.99
C PHE A 274 -0.65 7.47 -16.94
N SER A 275 -0.93 7.45 -18.24
CA SER A 275 0.02 6.99 -19.25
C SER A 275 0.02 7.92 -20.47
N HIS A 276 1.08 7.89 -21.25
CA HIS A 276 1.21 8.71 -22.45
C HIS A 276 1.41 7.85 -23.70
N LEU A 277 0.96 8.37 -24.84
CA LEU A 277 1.24 7.76 -26.14
C LEU A 277 2.70 8.03 -26.53
N GLY A 278 3.46 6.97 -26.80
CA GLY A 278 4.81 7.10 -27.35
C GLY A 278 4.81 7.73 -28.75
N LYS A 279 5.98 8.25 -29.16
CA LYS A 279 6.15 8.83 -30.51
C LYS A 279 5.79 7.80 -31.59
N GLY A 280 4.91 8.18 -32.52
CA GLY A 280 4.45 7.31 -33.61
C GLY A 280 3.46 6.20 -33.20
N MET A 281 3.01 6.19 -31.95
CA MET A 281 2.01 5.24 -31.44
C MET A 281 0.61 5.83 -31.58
N THR A 282 -0.34 5.01 -32.05
CA THR A 282 -1.77 5.38 -32.09
C THR A 282 -2.52 4.66 -30.98
N MET A 283 -3.65 5.23 -30.55
CA MET A 283 -4.50 4.62 -29.52
C MET A 283 -4.95 3.20 -29.91
N ALA A 284 -5.30 2.98 -31.17
CA ALA A 284 -5.69 1.67 -31.68
C ALA A 284 -4.55 0.63 -31.60
N ARG A 285 -3.30 1.03 -31.87
CA ARG A 285 -2.13 0.16 -31.73
C ARG A 285 -1.84 -0.16 -30.27
N LEU A 286 -1.98 0.82 -29.38
CA LEU A 286 -1.82 0.64 -27.93
C LEU A 286 -2.85 -0.34 -27.36
N ILE A 287 -4.13 -0.16 -27.71
CA ILE A 287 -5.21 -1.09 -27.32
C ILE A 287 -4.93 -2.49 -27.84
N LYS A 288 -4.48 -2.63 -29.10
CA LYS A 288 -4.16 -3.94 -29.69
C LYS A 288 -2.98 -4.62 -28.97
N MET A 289 -1.95 -3.86 -28.61
CA MET A 289 -0.76 -4.37 -27.92
C MET A 289 -1.10 -4.95 -26.54
N TYR A 290 -1.97 -4.28 -25.80
CA TYR A 290 -2.32 -4.66 -24.44
C TYR A 290 -3.54 -5.58 -24.32
N LYS A 291 -4.18 -5.92 -25.45
CA LYS A 291 -5.38 -6.76 -25.49
C LYS A 291 -5.11 -8.12 -24.85
N LEU A 292 -6.01 -8.52 -23.96
CA LEU A 292 -6.03 -9.84 -23.31
C LEU A 292 -7.14 -10.71 -23.91
N ASN A 293 -7.05 -12.02 -23.68
CA ASN A 293 -8.14 -12.95 -23.99
C ASN A 293 -9.32 -12.71 -23.03
N SER A 294 -10.52 -13.15 -23.44
CA SER A 294 -11.74 -12.96 -22.63
C SER A 294 -11.90 -13.99 -21.51
N ALA A 295 -11.27 -15.15 -21.64
CA ALA A 295 -11.37 -16.26 -20.70
C ALA A 295 -9.98 -16.70 -20.26
N THR A 296 -9.89 -17.13 -18.99
CA THR A 296 -8.70 -17.74 -18.41
C THR A 296 -8.38 -19.07 -19.08
N SER A 297 -7.13 -19.50 -18.97
CA SER A 297 -6.61 -20.67 -19.69
C SER A 297 -6.17 -21.83 -18.79
N THR A 298 -5.92 -21.57 -17.51
CA THR A 298 -5.44 -22.58 -16.56
C THR A 298 -6.57 -23.50 -16.12
N PRO A 299 -6.50 -24.83 -16.40
CA PRO A 299 -7.49 -25.79 -15.92
C PRO A 299 -7.53 -25.83 -14.39
N GLY A 300 -8.71 -25.97 -13.80
CA GLY A 300 -8.86 -26.03 -12.34
C GLY A 300 -8.80 -24.67 -11.63
N LEU A 301 -8.61 -23.56 -12.36
CA LEU A 301 -8.63 -22.22 -11.79
C LEU A 301 -10.02 -21.87 -11.27
N ARG A 302 -10.11 -21.52 -9.98
CA ARG A 302 -11.34 -21.07 -9.32
C ARG A 302 -11.03 -20.08 -8.20
N ALA A 303 -12.05 -19.39 -7.69
CA ALA A 303 -11.91 -18.58 -6.49
C ALA A 303 -11.54 -19.46 -5.29
N MET A 304 -10.70 -18.93 -4.41
CA MET A 304 -10.33 -19.58 -3.15
C MET A 304 -11.53 -19.65 -2.21
N GLU A 305 -11.72 -20.82 -1.60
CA GLU A 305 -12.75 -21.09 -0.60
C GLU A 305 -12.12 -21.35 0.78
N ASP A 306 -12.97 -21.29 1.81
CA ASP A 306 -12.59 -21.48 3.21
C ASP A 306 -11.90 -22.85 3.48
N LYS A 307 -12.32 -23.88 2.73
CA LYS A 307 -11.78 -25.25 2.80
C LYS A 307 -10.35 -25.37 2.28
N ASP A 308 -9.91 -24.44 1.42
CA ASP A 308 -8.59 -24.48 0.79
C ASP A 308 -7.50 -23.86 1.70
N VAL A 309 -7.90 -23.15 2.76
CA VAL A 309 -7.00 -22.40 3.66
C VAL A 309 -5.82 -23.26 4.17
N PRO A 310 -6.02 -24.49 4.69
CA PRO A 310 -4.91 -25.28 5.19
C PRO A 310 -3.89 -25.64 4.10
N GLU A 311 -4.35 -26.01 2.90
CA GLU A 311 -3.45 -26.39 1.80
C GLU A 311 -2.73 -25.17 1.21
N VAL A 312 -3.43 -24.04 1.07
CA VAL A 312 -2.82 -22.76 0.66
C VAL A 312 -1.79 -22.30 1.69
N ALA A 313 -2.03 -22.45 3.00
CA ALA A 313 -1.05 -22.09 4.03
C ALA A 313 0.25 -22.90 3.90
N VAL A 314 0.15 -24.20 3.62
CA VAL A 314 1.32 -25.06 3.38
C VAL A 314 2.06 -24.62 2.11
N LEU A 315 1.33 -24.43 1.00
CA LEU A 315 1.90 -24.00 -0.28
C LEU A 315 2.61 -22.64 -0.17
N MET A 316 1.94 -21.66 0.45
CA MET A 316 2.47 -20.31 0.68
C MET A 316 3.74 -20.33 1.52
N ASN A 317 3.74 -21.00 2.68
CA ASN A 317 4.93 -21.04 3.53
C ASN A 317 6.11 -21.76 2.88
N LYS A 318 5.83 -22.82 2.09
CA LYS A 318 6.86 -23.50 1.30
C LYS A 318 7.48 -22.55 0.28
N TYR A 319 6.66 -21.83 -0.47
CA TYR A 319 7.14 -20.87 -1.48
C TYR A 319 7.89 -19.70 -0.83
N MET A 320 7.34 -19.11 0.24
CA MET A 320 7.94 -18.00 1.00
C MET A 320 9.23 -18.38 1.73
N SER A 321 9.51 -19.66 1.98
CA SER A 321 10.80 -20.09 2.54
C SER A 321 11.99 -19.88 1.60
N THR A 322 11.75 -19.60 0.32
CA THR A 322 12.79 -19.27 -0.66
C THR A 322 13.19 -17.79 -0.66
N MET A 323 12.45 -16.97 0.10
CA MET A 323 12.62 -15.53 0.26
C MET A 323 13.37 -15.22 1.55
N GLU A 324 14.13 -14.12 1.55
CA GLU A 324 14.93 -13.69 2.70
C GLU A 324 14.16 -12.73 3.61
N LEU A 325 13.22 -11.95 3.08
CA LEU A 325 12.31 -11.10 3.86
C LEU A 325 10.87 -11.50 3.57
N ALA A 326 10.22 -12.28 4.41
CA ALA A 326 8.87 -12.78 4.13
C ALA A 326 8.02 -13.02 5.38
N PRO A 327 6.70 -12.86 5.29
CA PRO A 327 5.79 -13.26 6.37
C PRO A 327 5.79 -14.78 6.55
N ILE A 328 5.55 -15.21 7.79
CA ILE A 328 5.13 -16.58 8.11
C ILE A 328 3.61 -16.55 8.24
N PHE A 329 2.92 -17.34 7.42
CA PHE A 329 1.46 -17.37 7.41
C PHE A 329 0.94 -18.48 8.30
N GLN A 330 0.12 -18.13 9.29
CA GLN A 330 -0.80 -19.06 9.94
C GLN A 330 -2.07 -19.22 9.09
N GLU A 331 -2.88 -20.25 9.38
CA GLU A 331 -4.16 -20.44 8.69
C GLU A 331 -5.10 -19.24 8.88
N GLU A 332 -5.09 -18.59 10.05
CA GLU A 332 -5.87 -17.37 10.29
C GLU A 332 -5.39 -16.19 9.44
N ASP A 333 -4.08 -16.09 9.20
CA ASP A 333 -3.51 -15.06 8.32
C ASP A 333 -3.95 -15.30 6.88
N VAL A 334 -3.82 -16.54 6.39
CA VAL A 334 -4.28 -16.94 5.05
C VAL A 334 -5.77 -16.65 4.88
N ARG A 335 -6.60 -17.06 5.85
CA ARG A 335 -8.04 -16.82 5.83
C ARG A 335 -8.36 -15.33 5.77
N HIS A 336 -7.68 -14.52 6.57
CA HIS A 336 -7.93 -13.08 6.64
C HIS A 336 -7.46 -12.34 5.38
N TRP A 337 -6.22 -12.59 4.96
CA TRP A 337 -5.56 -11.84 3.89
C TRP A 337 -5.91 -12.31 2.49
N LEU A 338 -6.16 -13.61 2.29
CA LEU A 338 -6.13 -14.23 0.96
C LEU A 338 -7.49 -14.70 0.46
N ILE A 339 -8.49 -14.90 1.31
CA ILE A 339 -9.86 -15.18 0.86
C ILE A 339 -10.45 -13.93 0.21
N SER A 340 -11.08 -14.13 -0.95
CA SER A 340 -11.71 -13.06 -1.72
C SER A 340 -12.72 -12.27 -0.89
N ARG A 341 -12.57 -10.93 -0.88
CA ARG A 341 -13.51 -9.96 -0.32
C ARG A 341 -13.90 -8.98 -1.42
N PRO A 342 -15.18 -8.93 -1.84
CA PRO A 342 -15.62 -8.06 -2.93
C PRO A 342 -15.16 -6.61 -2.73
N GLY A 343 -14.49 -6.05 -3.75
CA GLY A 343 -14.02 -4.67 -3.73
C GLY A 343 -12.75 -4.42 -2.90
N VAL A 344 -12.15 -5.44 -2.30
CA VAL A 344 -10.93 -5.32 -1.47
C VAL A 344 -9.83 -6.24 -1.98
N VAL A 345 -10.04 -7.56 -1.98
CA VAL A 345 -9.02 -8.55 -2.38
C VAL A 345 -9.66 -9.70 -3.13
N TRP A 346 -8.94 -10.26 -4.10
CA TRP A 346 -9.34 -11.45 -4.85
C TRP A 346 -8.24 -12.50 -4.72
N GLY A 347 -8.61 -13.68 -4.23
CA GLY A 347 -7.73 -14.84 -4.13
C GLY A 347 -8.27 -16.00 -4.96
N TYR A 348 -7.38 -16.62 -5.73
CA TYR A 348 -7.67 -17.71 -6.64
C TYR A 348 -6.72 -18.88 -6.40
N VAL A 349 -7.24 -20.09 -6.58
CA VAL A 349 -6.48 -21.33 -6.50
C VAL A 349 -6.60 -22.10 -7.81
N VAL A 350 -5.60 -22.93 -8.08
CA VAL A 350 -5.64 -23.95 -9.13
C VAL A 350 -5.73 -25.30 -8.44
N GLU A 351 -6.86 -25.98 -8.66
CA GLU A 351 -7.08 -27.35 -8.19
C GLU A 351 -6.76 -28.33 -9.32
N ASP A 352 -5.82 -29.24 -9.09
CA ASP A 352 -5.47 -30.27 -10.06
C ASP A 352 -6.69 -31.17 -10.35
N PRO A 353 -7.14 -31.30 -11.61
CA PRO A 353 -8.37 -32.02 -11.93
C PRO A 353 -8.36 -33.52 -11.61
N GLU A 354 -7.19 -34.13 -11.46
CA GLU A 354 -7.06 -35.57 -11.19
C GLU A 354 -6.89 -35.86 -9.70
N SER A 355 -6.01 -35.13 -9.03
CA SER A 355 -5.67 -35.35 -7.62
C SER A 355 -6.50 -34.51 -6.64
N HIS A 356 -7.23 -33.50 -7.13
CA HIS A 356 -7.99 -32.53 -6.33
C HIS A 356 -7.16 -31.73 -5.32
N LYS A 357 -5.83 -31.68 -5.52
CA LYS A 357 -4.92 -30.90 -4.69
C LYS A 357 -4.76 -29.48 -5.21
N ILE A 358 -4.59 -28.52 -4.32
CA ILE A 358 -4.23 -27.16 -4.70
C ILE A 358 -2.75 -27.11 -5.12
N THR A 359 -2.51 -26.78 -6.39
CA THR A 359 -1.16 -26.69 -6.95
C THR A 359 -0.62 -25.27 -6.98
N ASP A 360 -1.50 -24.28 -7.17
CA ASP A 360 -1.08 -22.90 -7.32
C ASP A 360 -2.10 -21.96 -6.66
N PHE A 361 -1.63 -20.80 -6.21
CA PHE A 361 -2.42 -19.73 -5.62
C PHE A 361 -1.92 -18.38 -6.12
N PHE A 362 -2.83 -17.43 -6.34
CA PHE A 362 -2.48 -16.03 -6.50
C PHE A 362 -3.59 -15.09 -6.00
N SER A 363 -3.19 -13.87 -5.65
CA SER A 363 -4.12 -12.82 -5.27
C SER A 363 -3.70 -11.43 -5.75
N PHE A 364 -4.68 -10.53 -5.78
CA PHE A 364 -4.48 -9.11 -5.98
C PHE A 364 -5.52 -8.33 -5.18
N TYR A 365 -5.19 -7.11 -4.77
CA TYR A 365 -6.10 -6.22 -4.04
C TYR A 365 -6.44 -4.96 -4.84
N ALA A 366 -7.59 -4.36 -4.51
CA ALA A 366 -8.03 -3.10 -5.09
C ALA A 366 -7.48 -1.95 -4.28
N LEU A 367 -6.88 -0.99 -4.98
CA LEU A 367 -6.63 0.33 -4.43
C LEU A 367 -6.97 1.37 -5.50
N PRO A 368 -8.23 1.81 -5.58
CA PRO A 368 -8.64 2.80 -6.55
C PRO A 368 -8.01 4.16 -6.21
N SER A 369 -7.87 4.99 -7.24
CA SER A 369 -7.45 6.38 -7.11
C SER A 369 -8.54 7.31 -7.61
N THR A 370 -8.81 8.39 -6.88
CA THR A 370 -9.59 9.52 -7.37
C THR A 370 -8.77 10.28 -8.41
N VAL A 371 -9.37 10.54 -9.57
CA VAL A 371 -8.76 11.35 -10.64
C VAL A 371 -9.17 12.80 -10.44
N ILE A 372 -8.18 13.69 -10.24
CA ILE A 372 -8.42 15.11 -10.01
C ILE A 372 -8.48 15.86 -11.34
N ASN A 373 -9.39 16.83 -11.46
CA ASN A 373 -9.48 17.76 -12.61
C ASN A 373 -9.70 17.10 -13.99
N ASN A 374 -10.32 15.92 -14.04
CA ASN A 374 -10.68 15.25 -15.29
C ASN A 374 -12.21 15.27 -15.51
N SER A 375 -12.66 15.69 -16.69
CA SER A 375 -14.09 15.79 -17.02
C SER A 375 -14.73 14.48 -17.51
N LEU A 376 -13.92 13.48 -17.84
CA LEU A 376 -14.37 12.20 -18.40
C LEU A 376 -14.39 11.08 -17.37
N HIS A 377 -13.42 11.07 -16.45
CA HIS A 377 -13.24 10.00 -15.47
C HIS A 377 -13.05 10.59 -14.07
N SER A 378 -13.78 10.09 -13.08
CA SER A 378 -13.62 10.48 -11.67
C SER A 378 -12.73 9.52 -10.88
N THR A 379 -12.61 8.26 -11.33
CA THR A 379 -11.85 7.21 -10.64
C THR A 379 -11.00 6.41 -11.61
N LEU A 380 -9.88 5.91 -11.10
CA LEU A 380 -9.02 4.95 -11.75
C LEU A 380 -8.92 3.70 -10.89
N ASN A 381 -9.40 2.57 -11.40
CA ASN A 381 -9.40 1.32 -10.65
C ASN A 381 -8.05 0.62 -10.85
N ALA A 382 -7.20 0.60 -9.83
CA ALA A 382 -5.93 -0.11 -9.88
C ALA A 382 -5.98 -1.41 -9.05
N ALA A 383 -5.55 -2.50 -9.67
CA ALA A 383 -5.26 -3.76 -8.98
C ALA A 383 -3.78 -3.79 -8.62
N TYR A 384 -3.44 -4.33 -7.46
CA TYR A 384 -2.07 -4.54 -7.00
C TYR A 384 -1.83 -6.02 -6.81
N CYS A 385 -0.82 -6.56 -7.51
CA CYS A 385 -0.33 -7.92 -7.29
C CYS A 385 0.01 -8.09 -5.81
N PHE A 386 -0.59 -9.10 -5.17
CA PHE A 386 -0.40 -9.34 -3.75
C PHE A 386 0.47 -10.56 -3.53
N TYR A 387 -0.09 -11.64 -3.01
CA TYR A 387 0.64 -12.87 -2.73
C TYR A 387 0.33 -13.95 -3.76
N TYR A 388 1.30 -14.80 -4.06
CA TYR A 388 1.11 -16.00 -4.86
C TYR A 388 2.10 -17.08 -4.42
N ALA A 389 1.79 -18.31 -4.77
CA ALA A 389 2.67 -19.46 -4.63
C ALA A 389 2.37 -20.48 -5.71
N VAL A 390 3.41 -21.09 -6.24
CA VAL A 390 3.32 -22.10 -7.31
C VAL A 390 3.99 -23.39 -6.90
N GLN A 391 3.41 -24.52 -7.31
CA GLN A 391 4.03 -25.81 -7.09
C GLN A 391 5.29 -25.94 -7.95
N THR A 392 6.41 -26.25 -7.30
CA THR A 392 7.66 -26.62 -7.97
C THR A 392 7.74 -28.14 -8.17
N PRO A 393 8.31 -28.61 -9.30
CA PRO A 393 8.47 -30.04 -9.57
C PRO A 393 9.67 -30.61 -8.78
N ASP A 394 9.56 -30.65 -7.44
CA ASP A 394 10.69 -30.91 -6.56
C ASP A 394 11.35 -32.28 -6.79
N GLU A 395 10.56 -33.32 -7.04
CA GLU A 395 11.08 -34.67 -7.32
C GLU A 395 12.00 -34.70 -8.56
N GLU A 396 11.63 -33.97 -9.62
CA GLU A 396 12.47 -33.85 -10.82
C GLU A 396 13.69 -32.98 -10.57
N LEU A 397 13.53 -31.91 -9.79
CA LEU A 397 14.64 -31.04 -9.41
C LEU A 397 15.66 -31.75 -8.50
N GLU A 398 15.23 -32.72 -7.70
CA GLU A 398 16.11 -33.53 -6.84
C GLU A 398 17.01 -34.49 -7.62
N LYS A 399 16.60 -34.91 -8.82
CA LYS A 399 17.43 -35.73 -9.71
C LYS A 399 18.62 -34.95 -10.29
N ILE A 400 18.58 -33.62 -10.25
CA ILE A 400 19.67 -32.76 -10.73
C ILE A 400 20.70 -32.58 -9.60
N THR A 401 21.86 -33.23 -9.74
CA THR A 401 22.95 -33.18 -8.74
C THR A 401 23.71 -31.86 -8.74
N ASP A 402 23.76 -31.19 -9.88
CA ASP A 402 24.45 -29.91 -10.06
C ASP A 402 23.58 -28.75 -9.56
N ALA A 403 24.06 -28.00 -8.57
CA ALA A 403 23.30 -26.96 -7.90
C ALA A 403 22.91 -25.79 -8.83
N GLU A 404 23.80 -25.38 -9.74
CA GLU A 404 23.54 -24.30 -10.68
C GLU A 404 22.48 -24.70 -11.71
N LYS A 405 22.59 -25.91 -12.27
CA LYS A 405 21.59 -26.46 -13.19
C LYS A 405 20.25 -26.65 -12.50
N LYS A 406 20.24 -27.12 -11.25
CA LYS A 406 19.01 -27.28 -10.45
C LYS A 406 18.33 -25.93 -10.24
N ASN A 407 19.08 -24.90 -9.86
CA ASN A 407 18.54 -23.55 -9.67
C ASN A 407 18.00 -22.96 -10.98
N LYS A 408 18.71 -23.15 -12.09
CA LYS A 408 18.24 -22.71 -13.41
C LYS A 408 16.95 -23.42 -13.83
N ALA A 409 16.88 -24.75 -13.67
CA ALA A 409 15.69 -25.54 -13.98
C ALA A 409 14.50 -25.15 -13.11
N ARG A 410 14.72 -24.91 -11.81
CA ARG A 410 13.70 -24.41 -10.89
C ARG A 410 13.14 -23.05 -11.35
N LYS A 411 14.03 -22.10 -11.66
CA LYS A 411 13.65 -20.76 -12.11
C LYS A 411 12.84 -20.80 -13.42
N GLU A 412 13.20 -21.69 -14.35
CA GLU A 412 12.43 -21.89 -15.59
C GLU A 412 11.04 -22.48 -15.34
N ALA A 413 10.94 -23.50 -14.49
CA ALA A 413 9.67 -24.12 -14.14
C ALA A 413 8.72 -23.12 -13.45
N ILE A 414 9.25 -22.29 -12.55
CA ILE A 414 8.51 -21.21 -11.90
C ILE A 414 8.07 -20.17 -12.94
N ARG A 415 8.97 -19.74 -13.83
CA ARG A 415 8.64 -18.78 -14.91
C ARG A 415 7.45 -19.24 -15.74
N GLU A 416 7.48 -20.48 -16.24
CA GLU A 416 6.43 -21.00 -17.12
C GLU A 416 5.06 -21.02 -16.41
N ARG A 417 5.03 -21.44 -15.14
CA ARG A 417 3.81 -21.44 -14.32
C ARG A 417 3.33 -20.02 -14.02
N LEU A 418 4.21 -19.12 -13.56
CA LEU A 418 3.86 -17.74 -13.22
C LEU A 418 3.35 -16.95 -14.42
N CYS A 419 3.97 -17.10 -15.59
CA CYS A 419 3.48 -16.43 -16.81
C CYS A 419 2.04 -16.83 -17.14
N ARG A 420 1.66 -18.09 -16.96
CA ARG A 420 0.28 -18.57 -17.17
C ARG A 420 -0.67 -18.01 -16.11
N LEU A 421 -0.31 -18.14 -14.83
CA LEU A 421 -1.15 -17.69 -13.72
C LEU A 421 -1.37 -16.17 -13.72
N MET A 422 -0.30 -15.40 -13.90
CA MET A 422 -0.39 -13.94 -13.93
C MET A 422 -1.12 -13.45 -15.18
N ASN A 423 -1.02 -14.14 -16.32
CA ASN A 423 -1.87 -13.83 -17.47
C ASN A 423 -3.36 -14.00 -17.13
N ASP A 424 -3.72 -15.08 -16.46
CA ASP A 424 -5.10 -15.30 -16.01
C ASP A 424 -5.52 -14.28 -14.92
N ALA A 425 -4.61 -13.87 -14.03
CA ALA A 425 -4.84 -12.79 -13.07
C ALA A 425 -5.17 -11.46 -13.76
N LEU A 426 -4.46 -11.11 -14.84
CA LEU A 426 -4.76 -9.91 -15.64
C LEU A 426 -6.15 -10.00 -16.30
N ILE A 427 -6.54 -11.17 -16.80
CA ILE A 427 -7.87 -11.41 -17.38
C ILE A 427 -8.96 -11.22 -16.30
N LEU A 428 -8.76 -11.82 -15.12
CA LEU A 428 -9.68 -11.68 -13.99
C LEU A 428 -9.77 -10.23 -13.50
N ALA A 429 -8.66 -9.49 -13.50
CA ALA A 429 -8.67 -8.07 -13.18
C ALA A 429 -9.49 -7.26 -14.20
N VAL A 430 -9.36 -7.53 -15.52
CA VAL A 430 -10.22 -6.91 -16.54
C VAL A 430 -11.70 -7.23 -16.29
N GLN A 431 -12.01 -8.49 -15.98
CA GLN A 431 -13.39 -8.92 -15.68
C GLN A 431 -13.97 -8.24 -14.44
N ASN A 432 -13.12 -7.82 -13.49
CA ASN A 432 -13.49 -7.05 -12.31
C ASN A 432 -13.37 -5.52 -12.50
N ASN A 433 -13.29 -5.04 -13.75
CA ASN A 433 -13.28 -3.62 -14.12
C ASN A 433 -12.07 -2.83 -13.60
N PHE A 434 -10.89 -3.46 -13.53
CA PHE A 434 -9.63 -2.76 -13.29
C PHE A 434 -9.07 -2.14 -14.58
N ASP A 435 -8.47 -0.96 -14.43
CA ASP A 435 -7.90 -0.17 -15.53
C ASP A 435 -6.38 -0.38 -15.68
N VAL A 436 -5.72 -0.74 -14.58
CA VAL A 436 -4.28 -1.02 -14.51
C VAL A 436 -4.00 -2.09 -13.47
N PHE A 437 -2.99 -2.92 -13.73
CA PHE A 437 -2.47 -3.91 -12.79
C PHE A 437 -1.03 -3.55 -12.40
N ASN A 438 -0.80 -3.34 -11.12
CA ASN A 438 0.46 -2.91 -10.57
C ASN A 438 1.20 -4.10 -9.95
N ALA A 439 2.52 -4.11 -10.04
CA ALA A 439 3.39 -5.06 -9.36
C ALA A 439 4.67 -4.35 -8.92
N LEU A 440 5.34 -4.88 -7.90
CA LEU A 440 6.72 -4.50 -7.56
C LEU A 440 7.68 -5.56 -8.13
N ASN A 441 8.95 -5.25 -8.36
CA ASN A 441 9.96 -6.28 -8.70
C ASN A 441 10.45 -7.10 -7.48
N LEU A 442 9.51 -7.46 -6.60
CA LEU A 442 9.70 -8.36 -5.48
C LEU A 442 9.21 -9.78 -5.83
N LEU A 443 9.44 -10.76 -4.96
CA LEU A 443 9.19 -12.18 -5.23
C LEU A 443 9.86 -12.59 -6.56
N ASP A 444 9.24 -13.48 -7.32
CA ASP A 444 9.67 -13.88 -8.66
C ASP A 444 8.99 -13.02 -9.76
N ASN A 445 8.59 -11.78 -9.47
CA ASN A 445 7.82 -10.96 -10.43
C ASN A 445 8.58 -10.68 -11.73
N ASP A 446 9.91 -10.55 -11.66
CA ASP A 446 10.78 -10.38 -12.82
C ASP A 446 10.73 -11.56 -13.80
N LEU A 447 10.18 -12.71 -13.41
CA LEU A 447 9.99 -13.84 -14.32
C LEU A 447 8.84 -13.63 -15.31
N PHE A 448 7.85 -12.80 -15.01
CA PHE A 448 6.68 -12.61 -15.86
C PHE A 448 6.47 -11.18 -16.35
N THR A 449 7.07 -10.17 -15.70
CA THR A 449 6.80 -8.75 -16.00
C THR A 449 7.07 -8.40 -17.46
N GLU A 450 8.23 -8.78 -18.01
CA GLU A 450 8.56 -8.54 -19.42
C GLU A 450 7.62 -9.28 -20.37
N ASN A 451 7.45 -10.59 -20.17
CA ASN A 451 6.59 -11.44 -20.99
C ASN A 451 5.12 -10.99 -21.02
N LEU A 452 4.63 -10.44 -19.91
CA LEU A 452 3.26 -9.98 -19.77
C LEU A 452 3.13 -8.46 -19.99
N SER A 453 4.14 -7.81 -20.58
CA SER A 453 4.10 -6.40 -20.98
C SER A 453 3.89 -5.42 -19.82
N PHE A 454 4.42 -5.71 -18.64
CA PHE A 454 4.52 -4.73 -17.57
C PHE A 454 5.60 -3.70 -17.93
N GLY A 455 5.24 -2.42 -17.90
CA GLY A 455 6.16 -1.32 -18.08
C GLY A 455 6.75 -0.87 -16.73
N PRO A 456 8.03 -0.49 -16.66
CA PRO A 456 8.61 0.02 -15.43
C PRO A 456 8.01 1.39 -15.08
N GLY A 457 7.56 1.54 -13.83
CA GLY A 457 7.16 2.82 -13.24
C GLY A 457 8.37 3.66 -12.82
N ASP A 458 8.12 4.87 -12.37
CA ASP A 458 9.11 5.80 -11.80
C ASP A 458 9.24 5.68 -10.28
N GLY A 459 8.21 5.17 -9.60
CA GLY A 459 8.18 4.96 -8.17
C GLY A 459 9.06 3.80 -7.68
N TYR A 460 9.67 4.01 -6.52
CA TYR A 460 10.36 2.99 -5.74
C TYR A 460 9.71 2.85 -4.37
N LEU A 461 9.78 1.64 -3.82
CA LEU A 461 9.38 1.32 -2.46
C LEU A 461 10.59 0.77 -1.72
N HIS A 462 10.96 1.45 -0.64
CA HIS A 462 12.10 1.08 0.19
C HIS A 462 11.61 0.38 1.46
N PHE A 463 12.23 -0.75 1.81
CA PHE A 463 11.91 -1.54 2.99
C PHE A 463 12.90 -1.23 4.11
N TYR A 464 12.38 -1.15 5.34
CA TYR A 464 13.14 -0.81 6.53
C TYR A 464 12.75 -1.70 7.70
N LEU A 465 13.72 -1.93 8.57
CA LEU A 465 13.48 -2.53 9.88
C LEU A 465 13.83 -1.53 10.98
N TYR A 466 12.95 -1.45 11.97
CA TYR A 466 13.19 -0.73 13.22
C TYR A 466 13.77 -1.70 14.24
N ASN A 467 14.84 -1.29 14.91
CA ASN A 467 15.56 -2.05 15.94
C ASN A 467 16.02 -3.44 15.50
N TRP A 468 16.35 -3.59 14.22
CA TRP A 468 16.93 -4.83 13.68
C TRP A 468 18.00 -4.50 12.65
N ARG A 469 19.19 -5.05 12.87
CA ARG A 469 20.31 -5.02 11.96
C ARG A 469 20.23 -6.25 11.06
N CYS A 470 20.27 -6.04 9.75
CA CYS A 470 20.29 -7.11 8.76
C CYS A 470 21.14 -6.71 7.56
N ARG A 471 21.66 -7.71 6.84
CA ARG A 471 22.28 -7.48 5.54
C ARG A 471 21.23 -7.08 4.51
N ASP A 472 21.67 -6.36 3.48
CA ASP A 472 20.81 -5.94 2.37
C ASP A 472 20.20 -7.16 1.67
N VAL A 473 18.94 -7.04 1.28
CA VAL A 473 18.15 -8.09 0.62
C VAL A 473 17.86 -7.64 -0.82
N ASN A 474 18.16 -8.50 -1.80
CA ASN A 474 17.82 -8.23 -3.19
C ASN A 474 16.30 -8.18 -3.37
N SER A 475 15.82 -7.39 -4.32
CA SER A 475 14.37 -7.23 -4.53
C SER A 475 13.69 -8.58 -4.81
N ASP A 476 14.31 -9.46 -5.60
CA ASP A 476 13.83 -10.82 -5.90
C ASP A 476 13.88 -11.80 -4.71
N LYS A 477 14.34 -11.35 -3.55
CA LYS A 477 14.33 -12.06 -2.27
C LYS A 477 13.43 -11.41 -1.22
N VAL A 478 12.74 -10.33 -1.58
CA VAL A 478 11.66 -9.75 -0.78
C VAL A 478 10.38 -10.50 -1.08
N GLY A 479 9.86 -11.22 -0.09
CA GLY A 479 8.54 -11.86 -0.12
C GLY A 479 7.47 -11.14 0.69
N LEU A 480 7.79 -10.04 1.38
CA LEU A 480 6.81 -9.21 2.10
C LEU A 480 6.17 -8.19 1.15
N VAL A 481 4.85 -8.24 1.00
CA VAL A 481 4.06 -7.28 0.22
C VAL A 481 3.29 -6.37 1.17
N MET A 482 3.57 -5.06 1.08
CA MET A 482 2.96 -4.02 1.92
C MET A 482 1.77 -3.37 1.21
N LEU A 483 0.77 -2.94 1.99
CA LEU A 483 -0.50 -2.37 1.51
C LEU A 483 -0.45 -0.89 1.14
#